data_AF-A0A2D8FQS9-F1
#
_entry.id   AF-A0A2D8FQS9-F1
#
_cell.length_a   1.000
_cell.length_b   1.000
_cell.length_c   1.000
_cell.angle_alpha   90.00
_cell.angle_beta   90.00
_cell.angle_gamma   90.00
#
_symmetry.space_group_name_H-M   'P 1'
#
loop_
_entity.id
_entity.type
_entity.pdbx_description
1 polymer ?
#
loop_
_entity_poly.entity_id
_entity_poly.type
_entity_poly.pdbx_seq_one_letter_code
_entity_poly.pdbx_strand_id
1 'polypeptide(L)'
;MFSLVLAFAGALALQTPPDTSGLPPEQAKQVNQVFAGMTRMFETLGTCERQFPPGVAEQVRAALANETDPEKKAASEFLLAAYDKGKASPRAATISSDECTAEMEAITAEMQALQANIEASAAED
;
A
#
# COMPACT_ATOMS: atom_id res chain seq x y z
N MET A 1 -21.79 25.86 28.75
CA MET A 1 -22.32 24.67 28.04
C MET A 1 -22.03 24.88 26.55
N PHE A 2 -20.84 24.46 26.11
CA PHE A 2 -20.40 24.47 24.71
C PHE A 2 -20.34 23.01 24.28
N SER A 3 -21.47 22.48 23.86
CA SER A 3 -21.59 21.15 23.25
C SER A 3 -21.46 21.29 21.73
N LEU A 4 -20.89 20.27 21.09
CA LEU A 4 -20.75 20.06 19.63
C LEU A 4 -19.53 20.69 18.94
N VAL A 5 -18.34 20.18 19.23
CA VAL A 5 -17.33 19.91 18.18
C VAL A 5 -16.81 18.47 18.38
N LEU A 6 -17.76 17.54 18.36
CA LEU A 6 -17.51 16.10 18.27
C LEU A 6 -17.62 15.69 16.79
N ALA A 7 -16.80 16.33 15.96
CA ALA A 7 -16.63 15.99 14.55
C ALA A 7 -15.13 15.86 14.22
N PHE A 8 -14.35 15.34 15.17
CA PHE A 8 -13.16 14.60 14.77
C PHE A 8 -13.65 13.26 14.24
N ALA A 9 -13.86 13.22 12.93
CA ALA A 9 -13.88 12.02 12.11
C ALA A 9 -12.50 11.32 12.16
N GLY A 10 -12.01 11.03 13.36
CA GLY A 10 -10.72 10.38 13.64
C GLY A 10 -10.71 8.88 13.34
N ALA A 11 -11.67 8.40 12.55
CA ALA A 11 -11.73 7.02 12.07
C ALA A 11 -11.66 6.89 10.54
N LEU A 12 -11.63 7.99 9.78
CA LEU A 12 -11.62 7.96 8.31
C LEU A 12 -10.36 8.58 7.68
N ALA A 13 -9.47 9.19 8.47
CA ALA A 13 -8.22 9.76 7.95
C ALA A 13 -7.12 8.72 7.62
N LEU A 14 -7.36 7.43 7.93
CA LEU A 14 -6.42 6.34 7.66
C LEU A 14 -6.67 5.64 6.30
N GLN A 15 -7.54 6.20 5.46
CA GLN A 15 -7.95 5.60 4.17
C GLN A 15 -7.80 6.53 2.97
N THR A 16 -7.16 7.68 3.12
CA THR A 16 -7.16 8.67 2.04
C THR A 16 -6.05 8.37 1.02
N PRO A 17 -6.39 8.26 -0.28
CA PRO A 17 -5.40 8.26 -1.35
C PRO A 17 -4.53 9.53 -1.30
N PRO A 18 -3.37 9.54 -1.96
CA PRO A 18 -2.49 10.70 -1.97
C PRO A 18 -3.23 11.95 -2.45
N ASP A 19 -3.00 13.08 -1.80
CA ASP A 19 -3.57 14.35 -2.24
C ASP A 19 -2.88 14.80 -3.54
N THR A 20 -3.54 14.55 -4.68
CA THR A 20 -3.03 14.93 -6.00
C THR A 20 -3.58 16.28 -6.48
N SER A 21 -4.28 17.04 -5.63
CA SER A 21 -4.97 18.27 -6.03
C SER A 21 -4.05 19.36 -6.57
N GLY A 22 -2.78 19.34 -6.15
CA GLY A 22 -1.74 20.29 -6.57
C GLY A 22 -0.85 19.82 -7.72
N LEU A 23 -1.06 18.61 -8.26
CA LEU A 23 -0.19 18.02 -9.27
C LEU A 23 -0.72 18.24 -10.69
N PRO A 24 0.15 18.37 -11.71
CA PRO A 24 -0.23 18.24 -13.11
C PRO A 24 -0.99 16.93 -13.37
N PRO A 25 -1.95 16.89 -14.32
CA PRO A 25 -2.79 15.71 -14.55
C PRO A 25 -2.02 14.41 -14.77
N GLU A 26 -0.90 14.45 -15.50
CA GLU A 26 -0.07 13.27 -15.73
C GLU A 26 0.69 12.82 -14.47
N GLN A 27 1.23 13.75 -13.67
CA GLN A 27 1.84 13.40 -12.38
C GLN A 27 0.80 12.86 -11.39
N ALA A 28 -0.40 13.45 -11.34
CA ALA A 28 -1.49 12.95 -10.51
C ALA A 28 -1.87 11.50 -10.88
N LYS A 29 -1.91 11.18 -12.18
CA LYS A 29 -2.19 9.83 -12.66
C LYS A 29 -1.07 8.85 -12.28
N GLN A 30 0.19 9.23 -12.45
CA GLN A 30 1.34 8.40 -12.06
C GLN A 30 1.36 8.12 -10.56
N VAL A 31 1.15 9.13 -9.72
CA VAL A 31 1.09 8.99 -8.25
C VAL A 31 -0.04 8.05 -7.83
N ASN A 32 -1.22 8.18 -8.43
CA ASN A 32 -2.33 7.27 -8.16
C ASN A 32 -2.04 5.83 -8.60
N GLN A 33 -1.34 5.63 -9.72
CA GLN A 33 -0.94 4.30 -10.18
C GLN A 33 0.08 3.65 -9.24
N VAL A 34 1.09 4.39 -8.78
CA VAL A 34 2.08 3.90 -7.82
C VAL A 34 1.40 3.54 -6.51
N PHE A 35 0.54 4.42 -6.01
CA PHE A 35 -0.19 4.19 -4.77
C PHE A 35 -1.10 2.95 -4.86
N ALA A 36 -1.84 2.79 -5.97
CA ALA A 36 -2.67 1.61 -6.20
C ALA A 36 -1.84 0.32 -6.28
N GLY A 37 -0.70 0.36 -6.99
CA GLY A 37 0.23 -0.76 -7.10
C GLY A 37 0.79 -1.18 -5.74
N MET A 38 1.25 -0.21 -4.94
CA MET A 38 1.75 -0.47 -3.59
C MET A 38 0.66 -1.01 -2.66
N THR A 39 -0.55 -0.44 -2.72
CA THR A 39 -1.70 -0.93 -1.93
C THR A 39 -1.97 -2.41 -2.22
N ARG A 40 -2.03 -2.76 -3.51
CA ARG A 40 -2.24 -4.13 -3.97
C ARG A 40 -1.12 -5.05 -3.53
N MET A 41 0.14 -4.61 -3.62
CA MET A 41 1.30 -5.37 -3.16
C MET A 41 1.18 -5.71 -1.68
N PHE A 42 0.89 -4.74 -0.81
CA PHE A 42 0.78 -4.98 0.62
C PHE A 42 -0.45 -5.82 0.98
N GLU A 43 -1.57 -5.67 0.28
CA GLU A 43 -2.75 -6.54 0.44
C GLU A 43 -2.44 -7.99 0.03
N THR A 44 -1.69 -8.21 -1.06
CA THR A 44 -1.21 -9.55 -1.44
C THR A 44 -0.22 -10.09 -0.42
N LEU A 45 0.72 -9.28 0.09
CA LEU A 45 1.66 -9.70 1.14
C LEU A 45 0.91 -10.17 2.39
N GLY A 46 -0.11 -9.43 2.83
CA GLY A 46 -0.96 -9.84 3.95
C GLY A 46 -1.71 -11.14 3.67
N THR A 47 -2.25 -11.29 2.46
CA THR A 47 -2.95 -12.51 2.03
C THR A 47 -2.02 -13.73 2.03
N CYS A 48 -0.75 -13.52 1.66
CA CYS A 48 0.28 -14.54 1.55
C CYS A 48 1.10 -14.79 2.82
N GLU A 49 0.82 -14.07 3.92
CA GLU A 49 1.63 -14.08 5.14
C GLU A 49 1.96 -15.50 5.63
N ARG A 50 0.98 -16.42 5.56
CA ARG A 50 1.13 -17.81 6.03
C ARG A 50 2.16 -18.63 5.24
N GLN A 51 2.51 -18.19 4.03
CA GLN A 51 3.49 -18.83 3.16
C GLN A 51 4.90 -18.28 3.41
N PHE A 52 5.05 -17.19 4.17
CA PHE A 52 6.35 -16.60 4.41
C PHE A 52 7.21 -17.46 5.34
N PRO A 53 8.54 -17.40 5.19
CA PRO A 53 9.45 -17.91 6.20
C PRO A 53 9.17 -17.29 7.58
N PRO A 54 9.40 -18.03 8.67
CA PRO A 54 9.22 -17.51 10.03
C PRO A 54 9.99 -16.19 10.25
N GLY A 55 9.34 -15.20 10.85
CA GLY A 55 9.97 -13.91 11.18
C GLY A 55 9.93 -12.87 10.06
N VAL A 56 9.56 -13.22 8.82
CA VAL A 56 9.48 -12.24 7.72
C VAL A 56 8.25 -11.33 7.88
N ALA A 57 7.11 -11.91 8.23
CA ALA A 57 5.87 -11.16 8.48
C ALA A 57 6.05 -10.12 9.60
N GLU A 58 6.71 -10.51 10.68
CA GLU A 58 7.02 -9.63 11.81
C GLU A 58 7.96 -8.49 11.39
N GLN A 59 8.95 -8.77 10.54
CA GLN A 59 9.85 -7.74 10.02
C GLN A 59 9.12 -6.72 9.14
N VAL A 60 8.26 -7.17 8.22
CA VAL A 60 7.46 -6.27 7.37
C VAL A 60 6.58 -5.36 8.20
N ARG A 61 5.85 -5.94 9.17
CA ARG A 61 5.00 -5.16 10.07
C ARG A 61 5.81 -4.20 10.96
N ALA A 62 6.94 -4.64 11.49
CA ALA A 62 7.81 -3.78 12.29
C ALA A 62 8.40 -2.62 11.47
N ALA A 63 8.76 -2.84 10.21
CA ALA A 63 9.27 -1.78 9.34
C ALA A 63 8.22 -0.69 9.10
N LEU A 64 6.96 -1.07 8.86
CA LEU A 64 5.87 -0.10 8.68
C LEU A 64 5.46 0.57 9.99
N ALA A 65 5.34 -0.19 11.08
CA ALA A 65 4.85 0.31 12.36
C ALA A 65 5.86 1.24 13.07
N ASN A 66 7.16 1.06 12.81
CA ASN A 66 8.23 1.87 13.41
C ASN A 66 8.72 2.99 12.48
N GLU A 67 7.94 3.39 11.46
CA GLU A 67 8.28 4.57 10.67
C GLU A 67 8.29 5.82 11.57
N THR A 68 9.43 6.53 11.55
CA THR A 68 9.68 7.70 12.40
C THR A 68 9.65 9.00 11.60
N ASP A 69 9.76 8.92 10.28
CA ASP A 69 9.61 10.05 9.39
C ASP A 69 8.13 10.50 9.35
N PRO A 70 7.82 11.72 9.85
CA PRO A 70 6.44 12.19 9.90
C PRO A 70 5.81 12.32 8.51
N GLU A 71 6.61 12.51 7.45
CA GLU A 71 6.11 12.60 6.07
C GLU A 71 5.70 11.23 5.51
N LYS A 72 6.37 10.17 5.97
CA LYS A 72 6.10 8.79 5.53
C LYS A 72 5.11 8.05 6.42
N LYS A 73 4.94 8.51 7.67
CA LYS A 73 4.13 7.83 8.68
C LYS A 73 2.71 7.52 8.20
N ALA A 74 2.03 8.47 7.57
CA ALA A 74 0.67 8.25 7.05
C ALA A 74 0.63 7.18 5.94
N ALA A 75 1.64 7.17 5.06
CA ALA A 75 1.76 6.14 4.03
C ALA A 75 2.05 4.76 4.64
N SER A 76 2.94 4.69 5.63
CA SER A 76 3.27 3.44 6.32
C SER A 76 2.07 2.87 7.09
N GLU A 77 1.30 3.72 7.78
CA GLU A 77 0.05 3.33 8.44
C GLU A 77 -0.99 2.82 7.42
N PHE A 78 -1.11 3.48 6.27
CA PHE A 78 -1.99 3.05 5.20
C PHE A 78 -1.58 1.68 4.62
N LEU A 79 -0.30 1.47 4.34
CA LEU A 79 0.21 0.19 3.82
C LEU A 79 0.06 -0.94 4.85
N LEU A 80 0.20 -0.63 6.15
CA LEU A 80 -0.05 -1.58 7.23
C LEU A 80 -1.54 -1.97 7.27
N ALA A 81 -2.45 -1.02 7.07
CA ALA A 81 -3.88 -1.32 6.97
C ALA A 81 -4.21 -2.19 5.74
N ALA A 82 -3.57 -1.95 4.59
CA ALA A 82 -3.72 -2.79 3.40
C ALA A 82 -3.22 -4.23 3.65
N TYR A 83 -2.08 -4.36 4.33
CA TYR A 83 -1.56 -5.65 4.76
C TYR A 83 -2.54 -6.38 5.69
N ASP A 84 -3.05 -5.70 6.71
CA ASP A 84 -3.98 -6.30 7.67
C ASP A 84 -5.31 -6.70 7.00
N LYS A 85 -5.78 -5.92 6.02
CA LYS A 85 -6.94 -6.25 5.19
C LYS A 85 -6.69 -7.55 4.40
N GLY A 86 -5.54 -7.67 3.75
CA GLY A 86 -5.15 -8.87 3.02
C GLY A 86 -5.12 -10.11 3.90
N LYS A 87 -4.48 -10.00 5.06
CA LYS A 87 -4.39 -11.06 6.08
C LYS A 87 -5.76 -11.50 6.60
N ALA A 88 -6.68 -10.56 6.77
CA ALA A 88 -8.04 -10.84 7.22
C ALA A 88 -8.96 -11.39 6.11
N SER A 89 -8.50 -11.41 4.86
CA SER A 89 -9.31 -11.88 3.73
C SER A 89 -9.60 -13.39 3.83
N PRO A 90 -10.77 -13.86 3.36
CA PRO A 90 -11.04 -15.30 3.28
C PRO A 90 -10.00 -16.05 2.43
N ARG A 91 -9.43 -15.36 1.43
CA ARG A 91 -8.42 -15.91 0.53
C ARG A 91 -7.12 -16.23 1.25
N ALA A 92 -6.75 -15.49 2.29
CA ALA A 92 -5.55 -15.77 3.09
C ALA A 92 -5.57 -17.15 3.77
N ALA A 93 -6.76 -17.74 3.95
CA ALA A 93 -6.91 -19.07 4.51
C ALA A 93 -6.68 -20.19 3.48
N THR A 94 -6.83 -19.91 2.19
CA THR A 94 -6.89 -20.93 1.13
C THR A 94 -5.82 -20.79 0.05
N ILE A 95 -5.17 -19.63 -0.05
CA ILE A 95 -4.15 -19.38 -1.07
C ILE A 95 -2.94 -20.31 -0.90
N SER A 96 -2.50 -20.91 -2.00
CA SER A 96 -1.32 -21.77 -2.03
C SER A 96 -0.02 -20.97 -2.15
N SER A 97 1.11 -21.62 -1.85
CA SER A 97 2.43 -21.02 -2.05
C SER A 97 2.68 -20.67 -3.52
N ASP A 98 2.26 -21.52 -4.45
CA ASP A 98 2.46 -21.30 -5.89
C ASP A 98 1.65 -20.09 -6.39
N GLU A 99 0.42 -19.93 -5.92
CA GLU A 99 -0.39 -18.74 -6.20
C GLU A 99 0.24 -17.48 -5.61
N CYS A 100 0.76 -17.54 -4.39
CA CYS A 100 1.47 -16.42 -3.78
C CYS A 100 2.70 -15.99 -4.58
N THR A 101 3.51 -16.94 -5.05
CA THR A 101 4.65 -16.66 -5.93
C THR A 101 4.18 -16.00 -7.23
N ALA A 102 3.18 -16.58 -7.90
CA ALA A 102 2.67 -16.06 -9.16
C ALA A 102 2.10 -14.63 -9.03
N GLU A 103 1.38 -14.34 -7.94
CA GLU A 103 0.87 -12.99 -7.69
C GLU A 103 1.97 -11.99 -7.38
N MET A 104 2.97 -12.39 -6.59
CA MET A 104 4.11 -11.53 -6.29
C MET A 104 4.94 -11.23 -7.55
N GLU A 105 5.14 -12.21 -8.43
CA GLU A 105 5.79 -12.02 -9.74
C GLU A 105 4.98 -11.08 -10.64
N ALA A 106 3.65 -11.26 -10.72
CA ALA A 106 2.78 -10.40 -11.50
C ALA A 106 2.81 -8.95 -11.00
N ILE A 107 2.72 -8.73 -9.69
CA ILE A 107 2.80 -7.39 -9.08
C ILE A 107 4.18 -6.77 -9.32
N THR A 108 5.26 -7.56 -9.21
CA THR A 108 6.62 -7.08 -9.49
C THR A 108 6.75 -6.62 -10.95
N ALA A 109 6.22 -7.39 -11.90
CA ALA A 109 6.21 -7.01 -13.31
C ALA A 109 5.36 -5.76 -13.57
N GLU A 110 4.19 -5.64 -12.93
CA GLU A 110 3.34 -4.44 -12.99
C GLU A 110 4.09 -3.20 -12.48
N MET A 111 4.80 -3.30 -11.34
CA MET A 111 5.57 -2.19 -10.80
C MET A 111 6.78 -1.83 -11.65
N GLN A 112 7.48 -2.80 -12.24
CA GLN A 112 8.58 -2.55 -13.17
C GLN A 112 8.10 -1.84 -14.43
N ALA A 113 6.96 -2.26 -14.99
CA ALA A 113 6.35 -1.58 -16.14
C ALA A 113 5.92 -0.15 -15.78
N LEU A 114 5.38 0.06 -14.58
CA LEU A 114 5.05 1.39 -14.08
C LEU A 114 6.29 2.27 -13.94
N GLN A 115 7.38 1.74 -13.36
CA GLN A 115 8.64 2.45 -13.26
C GLN A 115 9.18 2.85 -14.64
N ALA A 116 9.21 1.93 -15.60
CA ALA A 116 9.65 2.22 -16.96
C ALA A 116 8.79 3.30 -17.65
N ASN A 117 7.47 3.29 -17.44
CA ASN A 117 6.58 4.33 -17.97
C ASN A 117 6.85 5.70 -17.33
N ILE A 118 7.12 5.75 -16.02
CA ILE A 118 7.47 7.00 -15.33
C ILE A 118 8.81 7.52 -15.83
N GLU A 119 9.82 6.66 -15.98
CA GLU A 119 11.14 7.03 -16.51
C GLU A 119 11.07 7.53 -17.95
N ALA A 120 10.27 6.88 -18.81
CA ALA A 120 10.03 7.34 -20.18
C ALA A 120 9.34 8.70 -20.20
N SER A 121 8.32 8.89 -19.35
CA SER A 121 7.58 10.17 -19.25
C SER A 121 8.45 11.31 -18.70
N ALA A 122 9.46 10.98 -17.88
CA ALA A 122 10.42 11.95 -17.33
C ALA A 122 11.56 12.31 -18.31
N ALA A 123 11.76 11.51 -19.37
CA ALA A 123 12.78 11.75 -20.39
C ALA A 123 12.25 12.55 -21.61
N GLU A 124 10.94 12.79 -21.68
CA GLU A 124 10.27 13.54 -22.76
C GLU A 124 9.94 15.00 -22.38
N ASP A 125 10.24 15.43 -21.15
CA ASP A 125 10.22 16.83 -20.67
C ASP A 125 11.65 17.44 -20.63
#